data_AF-A0A8T9Q3Q0-F1
#
_entry.id   AF-A0A8T9Q3Q0-F1
#
_cell.length_a   1.000
_cell.length_b   1.000
_cell.length_c   1.000
_cell.angle_alpha   90.00
_cell.angle_beta   90.00
_cell.angle_gamma   90.00
#
_symmetry.space_group_name_H-M   'P 1'
#
loop_
_entity.id
_entity.type
_entity.pdbx_description
1 polymer ?
#
loop_
_entity_poly.entity_id
_entity_poly.type
_entity_poly.pdbx_seq_one_letter_code
_entity_poly.pdbx_strand_id
1 'polypeptide(L)'
;MEEMYVSQELPDAQLQAFLQEAMPGLTVFPWALLLGEKAPMEFDSSNPVHIFFEVLPAEVPEFAWHLAIYRTPSEDEEARALWLGRQLAVRFGAAVLVPFTHPQQPQSPFYDIVFRQGGSYLADDSATEFGEPDAKPVRILGPYALPAVEFDALGRRVGAS
;
A
#
# COMPACT_ATOMS: atom_id res chain seq x y z
N MET A 1 9.38 0.92 2.68
CA MET A 1 8.34 1.75 2.04
C MET A 1 7.18 0.83 1.72
N GLU A 2 5.96 1.19 2.10
CA GLU A 2 4.77 0.44 1.70
C GLU A 2 4.24 1.01 0.40
N GLU A 3 4.07 0.16 -0.61
CA GLU A 3 3.51 0.52 -1.92
C GLU A 3 2.18 -0.22 -2.11
N MET A 4 1.20 0.51 -2.64
CA MET A 4 -0.09 -0.06 -3.03
C MET A 4 -0.74 0.75 -4.14
N TYR A 5 -1.60 0.10 -4.93
CA TYR A 5 -2.35 0.72 -6.00
C TYR A 5 -3.85 0.61 -5.72
N VAL A 6 -4.59 1.70 -5.93
CA VAL A 6 -5.98 1.86 -5.52
C VAL A 6 -6.85 2.15 -6.73
N SER A 7 -8.03 1.52 -6.80
CA SER A 7 -8.94 1.66 -7.94
C SER A 7 -9.63 3.00 -8.08
N GLN A 8 -9.57 3.85 -7.05
CA GLN A 8 -10.25 5.13 -6.99
C GLN A 8 -9.40 6.16 -6.26
N GLU A 9 -9.64 7.43 -6.54
CA GLU A 9 -8.98 8.53 -5.84
C GLU A 9 -9.43 8.54 -4.38
N LEU A 10 -8.47 8.66 -3.47
CA LEU A 10 -8.72 8.86 -2.04
C LEU A 10 -8.10 10.20 -1.64
N PRO A 11 -8.89 11.17 -1.17
CA PRO A 11 -8.36 12.47 -0.75
C PRO A 11 -7.34 12.33 0.37
N ASP A 12 -6.29 13.16 0.36
CA ASP A 12 -5.24 13.19 1.37
C ASP A 12 -5.77 13.21 2.80
N ALA A 13 -6.79 14.02 3.08
CA ALA A 13 -7.39 14.09 4.42
C ALA A 13 -8.00 12.74 4.87
N GLN A 14 -8.54 11.94 3.96
CA GLN A 14 -9.08 10.62 4.27
C GLN A 14 -7.97 9.60 4.52
N LEU A 15 -6.91 9.63 3.70
CA LEU A 15 -5.75 8.77 3.85
C LEU A 15 -4.96 9.09 5.11
N GLN A 16 -4.76 10.37 5.40
CA GLN A 16 -4.11 10.84 6.62
C GLN A 16 -4.88 10.35 7.86
N ALA A 17 -6.20 10.52 7.89
CA ALA A 17 -7.03 10.05 8.99
C ALA A 17 -6.99 8.51 9.12
N PHE A 18 -7.05 7.79 7.99
CA PHE A 18 -6.92 6.33 7.97
C PHE A 18 -5.59 5.86 8.54
N LEU A 19 -4.46 6.44 8.14
CA LEU A 19 -3.14 6.07 8.62
C LEU A 19 -2.95 6.43 10.10
N GLN A 20 -3.50 7.55 10.55
CA GLN A 20 -3.51 7.93 11.97
C GLN A 20 -4.38 6.99 12.82
N GLU A 21 -5.48 6.46 12.27
CA GLU A 21 -6.30 5.47 12.95
C GLU A 21 -5.60 4.10 13.01
N ALA A 22 -4.98 3.68 11.91
CA ALA A 22 -4.27 2.40 11.82
C ALA A 22 -3.00 2.39 12.68
N MET A 23 -2.26 3.50 12.73
CA MET A 23 -1.00 3.63 13.46
C MET A 23 -1.02 4.89 14.35
N PRO A 24 -1.79 4.89 15.46
CA PRO A 24 -2.06 6.08 16.27
C PRO A 24 -0.85 6.65 17.02
N GLY A 25 0.29 5.95 17.01
CA GLY A 25 1.55 6.45 17.54
C GLY A 25 2.36 7.27 16.52
N LEU A 26 1.89 7.37 15.27
CA LEU A 26 2.56 8.11 14.19
C LEU A 26 1.88 9.44 13.90
N THR A 27 2.70 10.43 13.53
CA THR A 27 2.24 11.69 12.94
C THR A 27 2.39 11.60 11.44
N VAL A 28 1.27 11.68 10.74
CA VAL A 28 1.18 11.43 9.29
C VAL A 28 1.03 12.74 8.54
N PHE A 29 1.85 12.93 7.50
CA PHE A 29 1.84 14.11 6.66
C PHE A 29 1.56 13.74 5.18
N PRO A 30 0.58 14.36 4.51
CA PRO A 30 0.51 14.30 3.05
C PRO A 30 1.66 15.14 2.47
N TRP A 31 2.44 14.54 1.56
CA TRP A 31 3.55 15.23 0.93
C TRP A 31 3.89 14.59 -0.42
N ALA A 32 3.52 15.23 -1.54
CA ALA A 32 3.85 14.75 -2.88
C ALA A 32 5.32 15.07 -3.25
N LEU A 33 6.23 14.33 -2.62
CA LEU A 33 7.67 14.46 -2.77
C LEU A 33 8.09 14.38 -4.24
N LEU A 34 7.54 13.43 -5.00
CA LEU A 34 7.92 13.22 -6.41
C LEU A 34 7.41 14.32 -7.35
N LEU A 35 6.44 15.13 -6.91
CA LEU A 35 6.00 16.32 -7.64
C LEU A 35 6.81 17.57 -7.28
N GLY A 36 7.80 17.45 -6.41
CA GLY A 36 8.67 18.55 -5.97
C GLY A 36 7.97 19.50 -4.98
N GLU A 37 6.93 19.04 -4.29
CA GLU A 37 6.30 19.83 -3.23
C GLU A 37 7.28 20.11 -2.09
N LYS A 38 7.15 21.29 -1.49
CA LYS A 38 7.91 21.62 -0.29
C LYS A 38 7.45 20.74 0.86
N ALA A 39 8.41 20.28 1.66
CA ALA A 39 8.12 19.54 2.89
C ALA A 39 7.12 20.32 3.77
N PRO A 40 6.14 19.64 4.38
CA PRO A 40 5.25 20.24 5.36
C PRO A 40 6.04 20.90 6.48
N MET A 41 5.61 22.09 6.91
CA MET A 41 6.37 22.92 7.85
C MET A 41 6.62 22.22 9.20
N GLU A 42 5.67 21.40 9.65
CA GLU A 42 5.75 20.65 10.90
C GLU A 42 6.45 19.28 10.75
N PHE A 43 6.84 18.89 9.53
CA PHE A 43 7.55 17.63 9.31
C PHE A 43 8.99 17.73 9.82
N ASP A 44 9.44 16.70 10.54
CA ASP A 44 10.77 16.61 11.12
C ASP A 44 11.34 15.24 10.74
N SER A 45 12.31 15.25 9.82
CA SER A 45 12.96 14.03 9.34
C SER A 45 13.81 13.34 10.40
N SER A 46 14.15 14.01 11.50
CA SER A 46 14.85 13.43 12.65
C SER A 46 13.90 12.75 13.64
N ASN A 47 12.61 13.11 13.62
CA ASN A 47 11.61 12.50 14.48
C ASN A 47 11.18 11.13 13.91
N PRO A 48 11.39 10.01 14.63
CA PRO A 48 11.05 8.67 14.13
C PRO A 48 9.55 8.39 14.09
N VAL A 49 8.70 9.23 14.69
CA VAL A 49 7.24 9.08 14.60
C VAL A 49 6.62 9.91 13.47
N HIS A 50 7.41 10.72 12.74
CA HIS A 50 6.92 11.48 11.59
C HIS A 50 7.07 10.63 10.32
N ILE A 51 5.93 10.21 9.76
CA ILE A 51 5.83 9.53 8.47
C ILE A 51 5.14 10.42 7.45
N PHE A 52 5.30 10.12 6.17
CA PHE A 52 4.55 10.82 5.13
C PHE A 52 4.08 9.83 4.07
N PHE A 53 3.09 10.25 3.29
CA PHE A 53 2.62 9.50 2.14
C PHE A 53 2.43 10.43 0.96
N GLU A 54 2.47 9.86 -0.23
CA GLU A 54 2.06 10.53 -1.46
C GLU A 54 1.10 9.67 -2.26
N VAL A 55 0.22 10.33 -3.00
CA VAL A 55 -0.71 9.71 -3.93
C VAL A 55 -0.47 10.29 -5.30
N LEU A 56 -0.18 9.43 -6.26
CA LEU A 56 0.09 9.83 -7.64
C LEU A 56 -0.80 9.03 -8.59
N PRO A 57 -1.15 9.58 -9.76
CA PRO A 57 -1.73 8.78 -10.83
C PRO A 57 -0.81 7.60 -11.16
N ALA A 58 -1.41 6.43 -11.36
CA ALA A 58 -0.73 5.21 -11.75
C ALA A 58 -1.21 4.73 -13.11
N GLU A 59 -0.30 4.18 -13.89
CA GLU A 59 -0.58 3.62 -15.22
C GLU A 59 -0.83 2.11 -15.14
N VAL A 60 -1.55 1.69 -14.08
CA VAL A 60 -1.98 0.30 -13.86
C VAL A 60 -3.47 0.21 -14.19
N PRO A 61 -3.89 -0.59 -15.20
CA PRO A 61 -5.30 -0.77 -15.51
C PRO A 61 -6.09 -1.22 -14.27
N GLU A 62 -7.27 -0.62 -14.06
CA GLU A 62 -8.15 -0.82 -12.88
C GLU A 62 -7.61 -0.27 -11.53
N PHE A 63 -6.34 0.12 -11.44
CA PHE A 63 -5.72 0.69 -10.24
C PHE A 63 -5.03 2.02 -10.54
N ALA A 64 -5.84 3.05 -10.78
CA ALA A 64 -5.39 4.34 -11.33
C ALA A 64 -4.59 5.23 -10.37
N TRP A 65 -4.38 4.82 -9.11
CA TRP A 65 -3.71 5.63 -8.10
C TRP A 65 -2.66 4.82 -7.36
N HIS A 66 -1.43 5.31 -7.32
CA HIS A 66 -0.33 4.76 -6.53
C HIS A 66 -0.25 5.51 -5.20
N LEU A 67 -0.27 4.76 -4.10
CA LEU A 67 -0.06 5.24 -2.74
C LEU A 67 1.26 4.66 -2.22
N ALA A 68 2.19 5.55 -1.88
CA ALA A 68 3.45 5.20 -1.25
C ALA A 68 3.54 5.80 0.15
N ILE A 69 3.94 5.00 1.13
CA ILE A 69 4.09 5.40 2.54
C ILE A 69 5.56 5.26 2.95
N TYR A 70 6.09 6.33 3.53
CA TYR A 70 7.50 6.50 3.81
C TYR A 70 7.79 6.61 5.30
N ARG A 71 9.01 6.20 5.69
CA ARG A 71 9.56 6.29 7.05
C ARG A 71 8.83 5.48 8.12
N THR A 72 8.04 4.50 7.73
CA THR A 72 7.67 3.36 8.57
C THR A 72 8.91 2.53 8.95
N PRO A 73 8.84 1.69 10.01
CA PRO A 73 9.93 0.76 10.35
C PRO A 73 10.29 -0.16 9.17
N SER A 74 11.58 -0.41 8.93
CA SER A 74 12.03 -1.21 7.78
C SER A 74 11.68 -2.70 7.87
N GLU A 75 11.36 -3.19 9.07
CA GLU A 75 10.92 -4.56 9.29
C GLU A 75 9.46 -4.75 8.85
N ASP A 76 9.17 -5.92 8.27
CA ASP A 76 7.82 -6.35 7.88
C ASP A 76 7.11 -5.39 6.88
N GLU A 77 7.84 -4.67 6.02
CA GLU A 77 7.28 -3.71 5.04
C GLU A 77 6.18 -4.31 4.16
N GLU A 78 6.44 -5.45 3.50
CA GLU A 78 5.43 -6.13 2.67
C GLU A 78 4.21 -6.57 3.50
N ALA A 79 4.44 -7.14 4.68
CA ALA A 79 3.35 -7.57 5.56
C ALA A 79 2.48 -6.40 6.04
N ARG A 80 3.10 -5.24 6.29
CA ARG A 80 2.40 -4.01 6.67
C ARG A 80 1.66 -3.39 5.48
N ALA A 81 2.25 -3.41 4.28
CA ALA A 81 1.57 -3.00 3.06
C ALA A 81 0.31 -3.86 2.81
N LEU A 82 0.41 -5.18 2.97
CA LEU A 82 -0.72 -6.11 2.85
C LEU A 82 -1.79 -5.85 3.93
N TRP A 83 -1.38 -5.60 5.17
CA TRP A 83 -2.28 -5.30 6.28
C TRP A 83 -3.02 -3.95 6.09
N LEU A 84 -2.30 -2.90 5.67
CA LEU A 84 -2.88 -1.59 5.34
C LEU A 84 -3.80 -1.71 4.12
N GLY A 85 -3.36 -2.37 3.04
CA GLY A 85 -4.13 -2.53 1.82
C GLY A 85 -5.47 -3.25 2.05
N ARG A 86 -5.48 -4.29 2.90
CA ARG A 86 -6.70 -4.96 3.32
C ARG A 86 -7.66 -4.01 4.04
N GLN A 87 -7.17 -3.26 5.01
CA GLN A 87 -8.00 -2.32 5.78
C GLN A 87 -8.52 -1.18 4.91
N LEU A 88 -7.69 -0.65 4.02
CA LEU A 88 -8.05 0.40 3.07
C LEU A 88 -9.16 -0.07 2.13
N ALA A 89 -9.04 -1.29 1.58
CA ALA A 89 -10.08 -1.90 0.74
C ALA A 89 -11.42 -2.04 1.47
N VAL A 90 -11.39 -2.48 2.74
CA VAL A 90 -12.60 -2.60 3.58
C VAL A 90 -13.18 -1.23 3.92
N ARG A 91 -12.35 -0.28 4.33
CA ARG A 91 -12.75 1.03 4.84
C ARG A 91 -13.40 1.92 3.79
N PHE A 92 -12.92 1.84 2.54
CA PHE A 92 -13.35 2.70 1.45
C PHE A 92 -14.12 1.96 0.35
N GLY A 93 -14.27 0.64 0.45
CA GLY A 93 -14.92 -0.17 -0.59
C GLY A 93 -14.14 -0.19 -1.92
N ALA A 94 -12.87 0.18 -1.90
CA ALA A 94 -11.99 0.21 -3.07
C ALA A 94 -11.39 -1.18 -3.35
N ALA A 95 -10.99 -1.41 -4.60
CA ALA A 95 -10.04 -2.49 -4.90
C ALA A 95 -8.62 -1.96 -4.67
N VAL A 96 -7.81 -2.77 -3.99
CA VAL A 96 -6.42 -2.42 -3.65
C VAL A 96 -5.51 -3.54 -4.11
N LEU A 97 -4.48 -3.21 -4.87
CA LEU A 97 -3.41 -4.11 -5.30
C LEU A 97 -2.16 -3.80 -4.48
N VAL A 98 -1.50 -4.84 -3.97
CA VAL A 98 -0.26 -4.73 -3.21
C VAL A 98 0.76 -5.69 -3.81
N PRO A 99 1.95 -5.22 -4.23
CA PRO A 99 3.04 -6.08 -4.67
C PRO A 99 3.37 -7.15 -3.63
N PHE A 100 3.65 -8.38 -4.08
CA PHE A 100 3.75 -9.53 -3.21
C PHE A 100 4.83 -10.54 -3.64
N THR A 101 5.76 -10.83 -2.73
CA THR A 101 6.76 -11.86 -2.92
C THR A 101 6.16 -13.24 -2.67
N HIS A 102 5.77 -13.96 -3.74
CA HIS A 102 5.19 -15.29 -3.58
C HIS A 102 6.17 -16.27 -2.89
N PRO A 103 5.81 -16.91 -1.75
CA PRO A 103 6.76 -17.71 -0.95
C PRO A 103 7.38 -18.90 -1.69
N GLN A 104 6.66 -19.48 -2.65
CA GLN A 104 7.16 -20.61 -3.46
C GLN A 104 7.95 -20.15 -4.69
N GLN A 105 7.90 -18.86 -5.03
CA GLN A 105 8.55 -18.27 -6.20
C GLN A 105 9.13 -16.88 -5.87
N PRO A 106 10.03 -16.76 -4.87
CA PRO A 106 10.46 -15.47 -4.33
C PRO A 106 11.30 -14.62 -5.29
N GLN A 107 11.70 -15.19 -6.44
CA GLN A 107 12.44 -14.49 -7.49
C GLN A 107 11.53 -14.01 -8.64
N SER A 108 10.23 -14.31 -8.56
CA SER A 108 9.25 -13.85 -9.54
C SER A 108 8.65 -12.52 -9.06
N PRO A 109 8.95 -11.40 -9.73
CA PRO A 109 8.50 -10.07 -9.29
C PRO A 109 7.04 -9.78 -9.66
N PHE A 110 6.36 -10.70 -10.33
CA PHE A 110 5.08 -10.45 -10.99
C PHE A 110 3.83 -10.78 -10.18
N TYR A 111 3.99 -11.05 -8.88
CA TYR A 111 2.89 -11.49 -8.05
C TYR A 111 2.38 -10.33 -7.19
N ASP A 112 1.06 -10.23 -7.11
CA ASP A 112 0.39 -9.25 -6.28
C ASP A 112 -0.70 -9.91 -5.44
N ILE A 113 -1.12 -9.21 -4.38
CA ILE A 113 -2.40 -9.48 -3.72
C ILE A 113 -3.38 -8.37 -4.06
N VAL A 114 -4.54 -8.78 -4.58
CA VAL A 114 -5.68 -7.89 -4.77
C VAL A 114 -6.68 -8.09 -3.63
N PHE A 115 -6.95 -7.03 -2.89
CA PHE A 115 -8.05 -6.93 -1.93
C PHE A 115 -9.27 -6.30 -2.61
N ARG A 116 -10.39 -7.02 -2.61
CA ARG A 116 -11.67 -6.50 -3.11
C ARG A 116 -12.83 -7.23 -2.47
N GLN A 117 -13.92 -6.51 -2.20
CA GLN A 117 -15.17 -7.10 -1.64
C GLN A 117 -14.94 -7.94 -0.35
N GLY A 118 -13.97 -7.53 0.48
CA GLY A 118 -13.60 -8.23 1.72
C GLY A 118 -12.76 -9.50 1.55
N GLY A 119 -12.45 -9.90 0.31
CA GLY A 119 -11.58 -11.02 -0.02
C GLY A 119 -10.14 -10.61 -0.35
N SER A 120 -9.24 -11.59 -0.38
CA SER A 120 -7.86 -11.47 -0.88
C SER A 120 -7.63 -12.50 -1.97
N TYR A 121 -6.96 -12.07 -3.04
CA TYR A 121 -6.76 -12.87 -4.25
C TYR A 121 -5.31 -12.75 -4.71
N LEU A 122 -4.71 -13.87 -5.07
CA LEU A 122 -3.42 -13.86 -5.75
C LEU A 122 -3.64 -13.39 -7.19
N ALA A 123 -2.78 -12.50 -7.63
CA ALA A 123 -2.81 -11.89 -8.94
C ALA A 123 -1.45 -11.99 -9.63
N ASP A 124 -1.46 -11.80 -10.94
CA ASP A 124 -0.30 -11.87 -11.82
C ASP A 124 -0.33 -10.69 -12.79
N ASP A 125 0.70 -9.87 -12.75
CA ASP A 125 0.87 -8.68 -13.56
C ASP A 125 1.94 -8.83 -14.65
N SER A 126 2.44 -10.04 -14.93
CA SER A 126 3.53 -10.29 -15.89
C SER A 126 3.23 -9.83 -17.33
N ALA A 127 1.96 -9.57 -17.66
CA ALA A 127 1.51 -9.03 -18.95
C ALA A 127 1.09 -7.54 -18.86
N THR A 128 1.22 -6.93 -17.69
CA THR A 128 0.94 -5.52 -17.44
C THR A 128 2.23 -4.73 -17.67
N GLU A 129 2.40 -4.22 -18.87
CA GLU A 129 3.48 -3.27 -19.15
C GLU A 129 3.05 -1.89 -18.64
N PHE A 130 3.53 -1.50 -17.44
CA PHE A 130 3.17 -0.21 -16.84
C PHE A 130 3.57 0.97 -17.75
N GLY A 131 2.61 1.84 -18.02
CA GLY A 131 2.78 3.03 -18.85
C GLY A 131 2.66 2.82 -20.35
N GLU A 132 2.40 1.60 -20.80
CA GLU A 132 2.15 1.32 -22.21
C GLU A 132 0.65 1.34 -22.54
N PRO A 133 0.23 1.90 -23.70
CA PRO A 133 -1.17 1.97 -24.11
C PRO A 133 -1.87 0.61 -24.19
N ASP A 134 -1.10 -0.46 -24.40
CA ASP A 134 -1.59 -1.83 -24.57
C ASP A 134 -1.50 -2.67 -23.29
N ALA A 135 -1.16 -2.06 -22.14
CA ALA A 135 -1.07 -2.70 -20.84
C ALA A 135 -2.29 -3.59 -20.57
N LYS A 136 -2.04 -4.88 -20.32
CA LYS A 136 -3.13 -5.80 -19.97
C LYS A 136 -3.54 -5.59 -18.52
N PRO A 137 -4.82 -5.81 -18.17
CA PRO A 137 -5.22 -5.81 -16.79
C PRO A 137 -4.53 -6.91 -16.00
N VAL A 138 -4.32 -6.63 -14.71
CA VAL A 138 -3.80 -7.59 -13.75
C VAL A 138 -4.72 -8.81 -13.67
N ARG A 139 -4.15 -10.01 -13.79
CA ARG A 139 -4.92 -11.24 -13.87
C ARG A 139 -5.10 -11.86 -12.48
N ILE A 140 -6.35 -11.95 -12.02
CA ILE A 140 -6.68 -12.70 -10.79
C ILE A 140 -6.51 -14.21 -11.03
N LEU A 141 -5.61 -14.84 -10.27
CA LEU A 141 -5.36 -16.29 -10.33
C LEU A 141 -6.32 -17.07 -9.44
N GLY A 142 -6.73 -16.50 -8.29
CA GLY A 142 -7.69 -17.12 -7.39
C GLY A 142 -7.61 -16.59 -5.96
N PRO A 143 -8.50 -17.04 -5.06
CA PRO A 143 -8.44 -16.67 -3.64
C PRO A 143 -7.10 -17.06 -3.02
N TYR A 144 -6.55 -16.18 -2.17
CA TYR A 144 -5.29 -16.41 -1.49
C TYR A 144 -5.39 -16.03 -0.01
N ALA A 145 -5.12 -16.98 0.88
CA ALA A 145 -5.19 -16.73 2.30
C ALA A 145 -3.86 -16.15 2.81
N LEU A 146 -3.90 -14.91 3.29
CA LEU A 146 -2.77 -14.29 3.95
C LEU A 146 -2.67 -14.69 5.43
N PRO A 147 -1.45 -14.75 6.00
CA PRO A 147 -1.28 -14.93 7.43
C PRO A 147 -1.94 -13.77 8.19
N ALA A 148 -2.53 -14.10 9.34
CA ALA A 148 -3.00 -13.08 10.27
C ALA A 148 -1.78 -12.40 10.91
N VAL A 149 -1.66 -11.09 10.69
CA VAL A 149 -0.62 -10.25 11.27
C VAL A 149 -1.28 -9.04 11.91
N GLU A 150 -0.71 -8.59 13.03
CA GLU A 150 -1.14 -7.40 13.74
C GLU A 150 0.06 -6.45 13.87
N PHE A 151 -0.22 -5.16 13.96
CA PHE A 151 0.78 -4.11 14.11
C PHE A 151 0.41 -3.22 15.29
N ASP A 152 1.41 -2.71 16.00
CA ASP A 152 1.24 -1.80 17.12
C ASP A 152 0.96 -0.37 16.64
N ALA A 153 0.83 0.56 17.59
CA ALA A 153 0.58 1.96 17.31
C ALA A 153 1.66 2.64 16.44
N LEU A 154 2.86 2.06 16.35
CA LEU A 154 3.99 2.56 15.55
C LEU A 154 4.17 1.79 14.24
N GLY A 155 3.25 0.88 13.90
CA GLY A 155 3.36 0.05 12.70
C GLY A 155 4.38 -1.08 12.83
N ARG A 156 4.72 -1.51 14.05
CA ARG A 156 5.63 -2.66 14.29
C ARG A 156 4.81 -3.91 14.54
N ARG A 157 5.24 -5.03 13.97
CA ARG A 157 4.48 -6.28 14.06
C ARG A 157 4.35 -6.75 15.52
N VAL A 158 3.14 -7.16 15.90
CA VAL A 158 2.78 -7.70 17.21
C VAL A 158 2.44 -9.18 17.05
N GLY A 159 3.43 -10.07 17.21
CA GLY A 159 3.26 -11.52 16.99
C GLY A 159 2.93 -11.90 15.53
N ALA A 160 3.02 -13.15 15.08
CA ALA A 160 3.52 -14.39 15.68
C ALA A 160 4.86 -14.82 15.05
N SER A 161 5.73 -15.41 15.88
CA SER A 161 6.87 -16.25 15.48
C SER A 161 6.40 -17.59 14.93
#